data_AF-A0A959F9P1-F1
#
_entry.id   AF-A0A959F9P1-F1
#
_cell.length_a   1.000
_cell.length_b   1.000
_cell.length_c   1.000
_cell.angle_alpha   90.00
_cell.angle_beta   90.00
_cell.angle_gamma   90.00
#
_symmetry.space_group_name_H-M   'P 1'
#
loop_
_entity.id
_entity.type
_entity.pdbx_description
1 polymer ?
#
loop_
_entity_poly.entity_id
_entity_poly.type
_entity_poly.pdbx_seq_one_letter_code
_entity_poly.pdbx_strand_id
1 'polypeptide(L)'
;MKNMFTTNSLALLKKAVIVVLLTQIFLTGIQAQSKITVDKARQMVETKRTEFDLTINDLNDFVITDQYTDKHNNVTHVYLQQRYKGIEIEGAVMSLHFKNETEILHVADGFEKRISGRIRTGRSHLSAIDAVAKASATLGLKNNKPLELLRQASTESRESVIRKNSISQRDIPAKLVYQPSRNGNLDLVWKVEIYTTDGQHYWQMKVDATDGKILEKHDLVLHCDFGHPAAGPGVCMEGHSALEMPGVRKSAVQLDFNSAKTEQANMAVANAYRIFDAPVETPNHGGRTLIYTNGDPVASPFGWHNDGLLSYTITKGNNVYAYEDQLGANAGLPTSGGLTALQPLNFDFPLDLNQSPDTYKDAAVTNLFYWNNLVHDVFYHYGFTEAAGNFQTNNLSKGGLGNDAVMAEAQDGGGTNNANFLTLPDGIPGRMQMYLWSSNEVTELVHIDASESYPSGGPSFTAIPAAFGPALDQTGVAGELVIIETNVNGSSTCNSCGCGTGQGVGLPPNNDVLGKIVLIDRGDCSFIEKIMGAQLGGAAGAIVVNNNPGEGPIAMGGDETGAAILIPSVMV
;
A
#
# COMPACT_ATOMS: atom_id res chain seq x y z
N MET A 1 -72.53 27.76 -50.34
CA MET A 1 -71.28 27.04 -49.98
C MET A 1 -70.43 28.00 -49.16
N LYS A 2 -70.52 27.92 -47.83
CA LYS A 2 -69.80 28.79 -46.89
C LYS A 2 -68.85 27.93 -46.04
N ASN A 3 -67.57 28.28 -46.08
CA ASN A 3 -66.55 28.25 -45.03
C ASN A 3 -66.50 27.07 -44.05
N MET A 4 -65.52 26.18 -44.25
CA MET A 4 -64.89 25.38 -43.20
C MET A 4 -63.41 25.14 -43.54
N PHE A 5 -62.56 26.16 -43.37
CA PHE A 5 -61.11 26.02 -43.43
C PHE A 5 -60.44 26.98 -42.44
N THR A 6 -60.63 26.78 -41.14
CA THR A 6 -59.83 27.49 -40.12
C THR A 6 -59.90 26.75 -38.79
N THR A 7 -59.08 25.71 -38.59
CA THR A 7 -58.72 25.23 -37.23
C THR A 7 -57.48 24.33 -37.23
N ASN A 8 -57.23 23.54 -38.29
CA ASN A 8 -56.12 22.57 -38.28
C ASN A 8 -54.73 23.14 -38.63
N SER A 9 -54.63 24.23 -39.39
CA SER A 9 -53.34 24.81 -39.78
C SER A 9 -52.63 25.55 -38.64
N LEU A 10 -53.37 26.16 -37.71
CA LEU A 10 -52.79 26.90 -36.58
C LEU A 10 -52.23 25.96 -35.48
N ALA A 11 -52.81 24.77 -35.32
CA ALA A 11 -52.35 23.77 -34.36
C ALA A 11 -51.05 23.07 -34.82
N LEU A 12 -50.91 22.83 -36.13
CA LEU A 12 -49.68 22.31 -36.73
C LEU A 12 -48.53 23.32 -36.67
N LEU A 13 -48.80 24.61 -36.89
CA LEU A 13 -47.79 25.66 -36.78
C LEU A 13 -47.29 25.85 -35.33
N LYS A 14 -48.19 25.77 -34.34
CA LYS A 14 -47.81 25.85 -32.91
C LYS A 14 -46.98 24.63 -32.44
N LYS A 15 -47.28 23.42 -32.93
CA LYS A 15 -46.48 22.22 -32.62
C LYS A 15 -45.10 22.27 -33.27
N ALA A 16 -44.99 22.77 -34.50
CA ALA A 16 -43.71 22.93 -35.18
C ALA A 16 -42.82 23.99 -34.48
N VAL A 17 -43.38 25.12 -34.05
CA VAL A 17 -42.63 26.17 -33.33
C VAL A 17 -42.20 25.72 -31.94
N ILE A 18 -43.00 24.92 -31.23
CA ILE A 18 -42.62 24.36 -29.92
C ILE A 18 -41.52 23.30 -30.04
N VAL A 19 -41.51 22.48 -31.10
CA VAL A 19 -40.44 21.50 -31.35
C VAL A 19 -39.13 22.18 -31.77
N VAL A 20 -39.20 23.29 -32.52
CA VAL A 20 -38.02 24.10 -32.89
C VAL A 20 -37.47 24.89 -31.69
N LEU A 21 -38.32 25.42 -30.80
CA LEU A 21 -37.85 26.05 -29.55
C LEU A 21 -37.30 25.02 -28.54
N LEU A 22 -37.86 23.82 -28.44
CA LEU A 22 -37.34 22.76 -27.57
C LEU A 22 -36.04 22.15 -28.08
N THR A 23 -35.78 22.17 -29.38
CA THR A 23 -34.48 21.77 -29.94
C THR A 23 -33.41 22.87 -29.84
N GLN A 24 -33.79 24.15 -29.73
CA GLN A 24 -32.84 25.24 -29.47
C GLN A 24 -32.46 25.39 -27.98
N ILE A 25 -33.29 24.92 -27.04
CA ILE A 25 -32.98 24.97 -25.59
C ILE A 25 -32.05 23.81 -25.15
N PHE A 26 -31.87 22.78 -25.98
CA PHE A 26 -30.85 21.72 -25.76
C PHE A 26 -29.47 22.04 -26.39
N LEU A 27 -29.26 23.27 -26.89
CA LEU A 27 -27.99 23.75 -27.43
C LEU A 27 -27.25 24.70 -26.48
N THR A 28 -27.61 24.75 -25.19
CA THR A 28 -26.68 25.24 -24.17
C THR A 28 -25.51 24.28 -24.11
N GLY A 29 -24.38 24.71 -24.68
CA GLY A 29 -23.19 23.90 -24.86
C GLY A 29 -22.80 23.21 -23.56
N ILE A 30 -22.98 21.89 -23.54
CA ILE A 30 -22.07 21.03 -22.80
C ILE A 30 -20.72 21.26 -23.48
N GLN A 31 -19.92 22.18 -22.95
CA GLN A 31 -18.49 22.17 -23.25
C GLN A 31 -17.95 20.90 -22.60
N ALA A 32 -18.06 19.78 -23.30
CA ALA A 32 -17.14 18.69 -23.08
C ALA A 32 -15.75 19.29 -23.38
N GLN A 33 -14.94 19.53 -22.35
CA GLN A 33 -13.52 19.79 -22.55
C GLN A 33 -13.00 18.66 -23.45
N SER A 34 -12.45 19.03 -24.61
CA SER A 34 -11.92 18.04 -25.53
C SER A 34 -10.71 17.39 -24.87
N LYS A 35 -10.67 16.05 -24.85
CA LYS A 35 -9.52 15.31 -24.35
C LYS A 35 -8.26 15.76 -25.12
N ILE A 36 -7.15 15.88 -24.41
CA ILE A 36 -5.89 16.25 -25.04
C ILE A 36 -5.42 15.04 -25.82
N THR A 37 -5.26 15.17 -27.13
CA THR A 37 -4.78 14.07 -27.96
C THR A 37 -3.26 13.92 -27.80
N VAL A 38 -2.75 12.72 -28.08
CA VAL A 38 -1.30 12.46 -28.11
C VAL A 38 -0.59 13.42 -29.07
N ASP A 39 -1.17 13.70 -30.23
CA ASP A 39 -0.60 14.64 -31.22
C ASP A 39 -0.53 16.08 -30.70
N LYS A 40 -1.53 16.50 -29.92
CA LYS A 40 -1.54 17.83 -29.31
C LYS A 40 -0.50 17.93 -28.20
N ALA A 41 -0.42 16.92 -27.33
CA ALA A 41 0.62 16.82 -26.31
C ALA A 41 2.01 16.84 -26.96
N ARG A 42 2.20 16.06 -28.04
CA ARG A 42 3.43 16.04 -28.86
C ARG A 42 3.81 17.41 -29.38
N GLN A 43 2.89 18.09 -30.06
CA GLN A 43 3.14 19.42 -30.60
C GLN A 43 3.60 20.39 -29.50
N MET A 44 2.98 20.33 -28.31
CA MET A 44 3.33 21.19 -27.19
C MET A 44 4.71 20.88 -26.62
N VAL A 45 5.01 19.60 -26.36
CA VAL A 45 6.33 19.18 -25.84
C VAL A 45 7.43 19.49 -26.86
N GLU A 46 7.17 19.31 -28.17
CA GLU A 46 8.10 19.65 -29.24
C GLU A 46 8.50 21.13 -29.24
N THR A 47 7.57 22.05 -28.95
CA THR A 47 7.87 23.49 -28.86
C THR A 47 8.80 23.84 -27.70
N LYS A 48 8.78 23.03 -26.63
CA LYS A 48 9.60 23.22 -25.42
C LYS A 48 10.80 22.28 -25.34
N ARG A 49 11.04 21.42 -26.35
CA ARG A 49 12.05 20.35 -26.30
C ARG A 49 13.46 20.82 -25.93
N THR A 50 13.86 22.04 -26.31
CA THR A 50 15.18 22.60 -25.98
C THR A 50 15.32 22.96 -24.51
N GLU A 51 14.22 23.32 -23.84
CA GLU A 51 14.16 23.55 -22.40
C GLU A 51 14.41 22.25 -21.63
N PHE A 52 13.89 21.14 -22.15
CA PHE A 52 13.98 19.80 -21.55
C PHE A 52 15.22 18.99 -21.99
N ASP A 53 16.06 19.53 -22.87
CA ASP A 53 17.18 18.79 -23.51
C ASP A 53 16.74 17.49 -24.20
N LEU A 54 15.56 17.52 -24.83
CA LEU A 54 14.99 16.42 -25.59
C LEU A 54 15.29 16.57 -27.09
N THR A 55 15.65 15.44 -27.71
CA THR A 55 15.75 15.33 -29.16
C THR A 55 14.38 15.02 -29.76
N ILE A 56 14.20 15.27 -31.06
CA ILE A 56 12.97 14.88 -31.76
C ILE A 56 12.72 13.36 -31.66
N ASN A 57 13.81 12.57 -31.63
CA ASN A 57 13.73 11.13 -31.53
C ASN A 57 13.26 10.64 -30.17
N ASP A 58 13.50 11.41 -29.10
CA ASP A 58 13.06 11.07 -27.74
C ASP A 58 11.53 11.21 -27.61
N LEU A 59 10.91 11.98 -28.50
CA LEU A 59 9.47 12.18 -28.51
C LEU A 59 8.75 11.18 -29.43
N ASN A 60 9.43 10.48 -30.34
CA ASN A 60 8.80 9.67 -31.39
C ASN A 60 7.78 8.64 -30.88
N ASP A 61 7.96 8.12 -29.66
CA ASP A 61 7.10 7.07 -29.11
C ASP A 61 6.79 7.33 -27.64
N PHE A 62 5.58 7.79 -27.37
CA PHE A 62 5.00 7.88 -26.04
C PHE A 62 3.48 7.75 -26.16
N VAL A 63 2.83 7.43 -25.05
CA VAL A 63 1.37 7.34 -24.96
C VAL A 63 0.87 8.17 -23.79
N ILE A 64 -0.37 8.65 -23.88
CA ILE A 64 -1.08 9.16 -22.71
C ILE A 64 -1.53 7.93 -21.92
N THR A 65 -1.03 7.78 -20.69
CA THR A 65 -1.47 6.72 -19.77
C THR A 65 -2.69 7.16 -19.00
N ASP A 66 -2.74 8.43 -18.61
CA ASP A 66 -3.85 8.97 -17.83
C ASP A 66 -4.12 10.44 -18.17
N GLN A 67 -5.41 10.82 -18.07
CA GLN A 67 -5.85 12.20 -18.20
C GLN A 67 -7.16 12.43 -17.43
N TYR A 68 -7.15 13.43 -16.54
CA TYR A 68 -8.34 13.89 -15.82
C TYR A 68 -8.30 15.40 -15.58
N THR A 69 -9.45 15.98 -15.24
CA THR A 69 -9.57 17.40 -14.85
C THR A 69 -10.08 17.49 -13.43
N ASP A 70 -9.34 18.20 -12.59
CA ASP A 70 -9.74 18.53 -11.23
C ASP A 70 -10.94 19.46 -11.24
N LYS A 71 -12.06 19.04 -10.62
CA LYS A 71 -13.28 19.85 -10.60
C LYS A 71 -13.16 21.15 -9.81
N HIS A 72 -12.35 21.16 -8.76
CA HIS A 72 -12.26 22.29 -7.83
C HIS A 72 -11.48 23.48 -8.41
N ASN A 73 -10.55 23.23 -9.34
CA ASN A 73 -9.67 24.27 -9.93
C ASN A 73 -9.67 24.28 -11.47
N ASN A 74 -10.32 23.31 -12.12
CA ASN A 74 -10.37 23.08 -13.57
C ASN A 74 -9.01 22.79 -14.23
N VAL A 75 -8.01 22.35 -13.48
CA VAL A 75 -6.70 21.95 -14.02
C VAL A 75 -6.82 20.56 -14.64
N THR A 76 -6.40 20.42 -15.90
CA THR A 76 -6.32 19.13 -16.58
C THR A 76 -4.92 18.56 -16.43
N HIS A 77 -4.82 17.36 -15.87
CA HIS A 77 -3.60 16.59 -15.72
C HIS A 77 -3.50 15.61 -16.88
N VAL A 78 -2.34 15.53 -17.54
CA VAL A 78 -2.07 14.56 -18.61
C VAL A 78 -0.73 13.90 -18.32
N TYR A 79 -0.74 12.58 -18.20
CA TYR A 79 0.46 11.79 -17.92
C TYR A 79 0.90 11.05 -19.18
N LEU A 80 2.15 11.26 -19.58
CA LEU A 80 2.76 10.68 -20.75
C LEU A 80 3.78 9.64 -20.31
N GLN A 81 3.69 8.42 -20.84
CA GLN A 81 4.69 7.37 -20.64
C GLN A 81 5.55 7.24 -21.89
N GLN A 82 6.85 7.51 -21.75
CA GLN A 82 7.79 7.34 -22.85
C GLN A 82 7.99 5.86 -23.18
N ARG A 83 8.17 5.58 -24.47
CA ARG A 83 8.42 4.24 -24.99
C ARG A 83 9.54 4.26 -26.02
N TYR A 84 10.07 3.09 -26.33
CA TYR A 84 10.94 2.89 -27.47
C TYR A 84 10.49 1.64 -28.24
N LYS A 85 9.97 1.85 -29.46
CA LYS A 85 9.46 0.79 -30.33
C LYS A 85 8.36 -0.03 -29.65
N GLY A 86 7.41 0.65 -28.99
CA GLY A 86 6.26 0.05 -28.33
C GLY A 86 6.51 -0.51 -26.93
N ILE A 87 7.76 -0.52 -26.45
CA ILE A 87 8.13 -0.98 -25.11
C ILE A 87 8.33 0.23 -24.20
N GLU A 88 7.71 0.22 -23.02
CA GLU A 88 7.82 1.29 -22.02
C GLU A 88 9.24 1.44 -21.49
N ILE A 89 9.64 2.69 -21.22
CA ILE A 89 10.85 3.00 -20.46
C ILE A 89 10.43 3.28 -19.03
N GLU A 90 10.81 2.41 -18.10
CA GLU A 90 10.39 2.47 -16.70
C GLU A 90 10.82 3.80 -16.06
N GLY A 91 9.89 4.45 -15.35
CA GLY A 91 10.12 5.74 -14.69
C GLY A 91 10.13 6.95 -15.64
N ALA A 92 10.14 6.74 -16.95
CA ALA A 92 10.18 7.82 -17.95
C ALA A 92 8.80 8.44 -18.21
N VAL A 93 8.28 9.14 -17.20
CA VAL A 93 6.96 9.77 -17.22
C VAL A 93 7.10 11.29 -17.30
N MET A 94 6.31 11.94 -18.14
CA MET A 94 6.16 13.39 -18.18
C MET A 94 4.72 13.75 -17.84
N SER A 95 4.52 14.67 -16.89
CA SER A 95 3.19 15.19 -16.58
C SER A 95 3.02 16.62 -17.11
N LEU A 96 1.89 16.86 -17.76
CA LEU A 96 1.49 18.15 -18.27
C LEU A 96 0.25 18.61 -17.52
N HIS A 97 0.31 19.81 -16.93
CA HIS A 97 -0.80 20.38 -16.16
C HIS A 97 -1.30 21.64 -16.86
N PHE A 98 -2.55 21.58 -17.29
CA PHE A 98 -3.18 22.58 -18.14
C PHE A 98 -4.20 23.38 -17.36
N LYS A 99 -4.17 24.71 -17.51
CA LYS A 99 -5.26 25.57 -17.02
C LYS A 99 -6.51 25.45 -17.90
N ASN A 100 -6.27 25.24 -19.18
CA ASN A 100 -7.25 25.07 -20.23
C ASN A 100 -6.57 24.35 -21.39
N GLU A 101 -7.32 24.06 -22.45
CA GLU A 101 -6.83 23.28 -23.59
C GLU A 101 -5.59 23.83 -24.32
N THR A 102 -5.17 25.07 -24.09
CA THR A 102 -4.03 25.70 -24.80
C THR A 102 -2.93 26.21 -23.87
N GLU A 103 -3.23 26.47 -22.60
CA GLU A 103 -2.31 27.05 -21.61
C GLU A 103 -1.81 25.99 -20.63
N ILE A 104 -0.49 25.75 -20.64
CA ILE A 104 0.20 24.87 -19.68
C ILE A 104 0.61 25.69 -18.46
N LEU A 105 0.17 25.25 -17.28
CA LEU A 105 0.59 25.79 -15.98
C LEU A 105 1.94 25.23 -15.54
N HIS A 106 2.12 23.92 -15.71
CA HIS A 106 3.29 23.22 -15.22
C HIS A 106 3.60 22.00 -16.11
N VAL A 107 4.89 21.70 -16.24
CA VAL A 107 5.39 20.45 -16.83
C VAL A 107 6.38 19.85 -15.85
N ALA A 108 6.16 18.61 -15.43
CA ALA A 108 7.19 17.82 -14.79
C ALA A 108 7.75 16.85 -15.83
N ASP A 109 9.02 17.02 -16.17
CA ASP A 109 9.73 16.19 -17.15
C ASP A 109 10.51 15.07 -16.47
N GLY A 110 10.15 13.83 -16.75
CA GLY A 110 10.92 12.64 -16.42
C GLY A 110 11.35 11.82 -17.64
N PHE A 111 11.22 12.35 -18.86
CA PHE A 111 11.59 11.60 -20.06
C PHE A 111 13.10 11.35 -20.14
N GLU A 112 13.45 10.17 -20.63
CA GLU A 112 14.83 9.80 -20.91
C GLU A 112 15.32 10.45 -22.20
N LYS A 113 16.58 10.90 -22.18
CA LYS A 113 17.19 11.72 -23.24
C LYS A 113 18.07 10.88 -24.15
N ARG A 114 18.13 11.21 -25.43
CA ARG A 114 18.99 10.58 -26.45
C ARG A 114 18.83 9.04 -26.48
N ILE A 115 17.60 8.55 -26.33
CA ILE A 115 17.27 7.14 -26.06
C ILE A 115 17.88 6.18 -27.09
N SER A 116 17.83 6.55 -28.38
CA SER A 116 18.29 5.68 -29.46
C SER A 116 19.78 5.31 -29.39
N GLY A 117 20.60 6.15 -28.76
CA GLY A 117 22.04 5.90 -28.55
C GLY A 117 22.36 5.11 -27.28
N ARG A 118 21.36 4.83 -26.44
CA ARG A 118 21.53 4.23 -25.10
C ARG A 118 21.00 2.79 -25.02
N ILE A 119 20.36 2.30 -26.07
CA ILE A 119 19.81 0.93 -26.13
C ILE A 119 20.94 -0.05 -26.43
N ARG A 120 21.28 -0.93 -25.49
CA ARG A 120 22.35 -1.93 -25.66
C ARG A 120 21.87 -3.16 -26.44
N THR A 121 20.72 -3.70 -26.06
CA THR A 121 20.13 -4.93 -26.61
C THR A 121 18.63 -4.75 -26.79
N GLY A 122 18.16 -4.69 -28.04
CA GLY A 122 16.74 -4.52 -28.36
C GLY A 122 15.96 -5.83 -28.52
N ARG A 123 16.51 -6.98 -28.10
CA ARG A 123 15.86 -8.29 -28.23
C ARG A 123 16.00 -9.07 -26.93
N SER A 124 14.91 -9.69 -26.51
CA SER A 124 14.87 -10.61 -25.39
C SER A 124 15.24 -12.02 -25.84
N HIS A 125 16.12 -12.69 -25.09
CA HIS A 125 16.46 -14.11 -25.26
C HIS A 125 15.79 -15.01 -24.20
N LEU A 126 15.18 -14.42 -23.16
CA LEU A 126 14.40 -15.14 -22.15
C LEU A 126 12.90 -15.15 -22.47
N SER A 127 12.23 -16.25 -22.11
CA SER A 127 10.77 -16.26 -22.00
C SER A 127 10.31 -15.63 -20.67
N ALA A 128 9.02 -15.25 -20.59
CA ALA A 128 8.43 -14.77 -19.34
C ALA A 128 8.49 -15.84 -18.23
N ILE A 129 8.29 -17.12 -18.59
CA ILE A 129 8.39 -18.24 -17.64
C ILE A 129 9.81 -18.35 -17.07
N ASP A 130 10.84 -18.24 -17.92
CA ASP A 130 12.22 -18.31 -17.47
C ASP A 130 12.56 -17.14 -16.55
N ALA A 131 12.06 -15.93 -16.87
CA ALA A 131 12.23 -14.76 -16.02
C ALA A 131 11.58 -14.95 -14.64
N VAL A 132 10.35 -15.46 -14.60
CA VAL A 132 9.67 -15.80 -13.33
C VAL A 132 10.45 -16.88 -12.58
N ALA A 133 10.94 -17.92 -13.25
CA ALA A 133 11.75 -18.95 -12.61
C ALA A 133 13.03 -18.39 -11.96
N LYS A 134 13.72 -17.44 -12.63
CA LYS A 134 14.89 -16.74 -12.08
C LYS A 134 14.53 -15.86 -10.88
N ALA A 135 13.43 -15.12 -10.97
CA ALA A 135 12.91 -14.32 -9.87
C ALA A 135 12.56 -15.20 -8.65
N SER A 136 11.76 -16.24 -8.84
CA SER A 136 11.37 -17.17 -7.77
C SER A 136 12.58 -17.85 -7.12
N ALA A 137 13.57 -18.26 -7.90
CA ALA A 137 14.80 -18.85 -7.37
C ALA A 137 15.60 -17.86 -6.51
N THR A 138 15.66 -16.58 -6.92
CA THR A 138 16.32 -15.51 -6.15
C THR A 138 15.60 -15.24 -4.83
N LEU A 139 14.29 -15.41 -4.80
CA LEU A 139 13.47 -15.29 -3.59
C LEU A 139 13.48 -16.56 -2.71
N GLY A 140 14.19 -17.63 -3.11
CA GLY A 140 14.18 -18.90 -2.38
C GLY A 140 12.83 -19.63 -2.41
N LEU A 141 11.90 -19.22 -3.28
CA LEU A 141 10.55 -19.76 -3.35
C LEU A 141 10.55 -21.16 -3.98
N LYS A 142 10.04 -22.15 -3.24
CA LYS A 142 9.99 -23.54 -3.69
C LYS A 142 8.74 -23.78 -4.52
N ASN A 143 8.94 -23.94 -5.82
CA ASN A 143 7.85 -24.31 -6.71
C ASN A 143 7.65 -25.83 -6.75
N ASN A 144 6.47 -26.29 -6.33
CA ASN A 144 6.11 -27.71 -6.33
C ASN A 144 5.49 -28.21 -7.65
N LYS A 145 5.29 -27.32 -8.64
CA LYS A 145 4.69 -27.64 -9.95
C LYS A 145 5.41 -26.86 -11.07
N PRO A 146 5.43 -27.34 -12.32
CA PRO A 146 5.93 -26.52 -13.43
C PRO A 146 5.18 -25.17 -13.51
N LEU A 147 5.90 -24.10 -13.83
CA LEU A 147 5.28 -22.80 -14.12
C LEU A 147 4.46 -22.90 -15.41
N GLU A 148 3.30 -22.25 -15.43
CA GLU A 148 2.35 -22.31 -16.54
C GLU A 148 2.01 -20.91 -17.03
N LEU A 149 2.21 -20.66 -18.32
CA LEU A 149 1.79 -19.41 -18.96
C LEU A 149 0.29 -19.46 -19.26
N LEU A 150 -0.48 -18.57 -18.64
CA LEU A 150 -1.91 -18.46 -18.86
C LEU A 150 -2.25 -17.63 -20.08
N ARG A 151 -1.51 -16.52 -20.26
CA ARG A 151 -1.72 -15.56 -21.34
C ARG A 151 -0.42 -14.85 -21.66
N GLN A 152 -0.19 -14.53 -22.93
CA GLN A 152 0.81 -13.57 -23.38
C GLN A 152 0.21 -12.70 -24.49
N ALA A 153 0.38 -11.38 -24.39
CA ALA A 153 0.01 -10.43 -25.42
C ALA A 153 0.95 -10.53 -26.64
N SER A 154 0.44 -10.20 -27.83
CA SER A 154 1.21 -10.13 -29.07
C SER A 154 1.90 -8.77 -29.27
N THR A 155 2.03 -7.97 -28.22
CA THR A 155 2.72 -6.67 -28.24
C THR A 155 4.22 -6.85 -28.06
N GLU A 156 5.00 -5.81 -28.39
CA GLU A 156 6.46 -5.81 -28.18
C GLU A 156 6.83 -5.99 -26.69
N SER A 157 6.01 -5.47 -25.77
CA SER A 157 6.18 -5.67 -24.32
C SER A 157 5.87 -7.10 -23.84
N ARG A 158 5.25 -7.95 -24.68
CA ARG A 158 4.95 -9.37 -24.39
C ARG A 158 4.32 -9.61 -23.01
N GLU A 159 3.40 -8.74 -22.60
CA GLU A 159 2.72 -8.83 -21.30
C GLU A 159 2.14 -10.21 -21.08
N SER A 160 2.62 -10.86 -20.03
CA SER A 160 2.38 -12.25 -19.72
C SER A 160 1.77 -12.39 -18.33
N VAL A 161 0.95 -13.42 -18.16
CA VAL A 161 0.40 -13.83 -16.87
C VAL A 161 0.76 -15.29 -16.66
N ILE A 162 1.49 -15.57 -15.58
CA ILE A 162 1.94 -16.90 -15.19
C ILE A 162 1.08 -17.35 -14.00
N ARG A 163 0.66 -18.61 -14.00
CA ARG A 163 -0.14 -19.16 -12.90
C ARG A 163 0.64 -19.13 -11.59
N LYS A 164 -0.02 -18.68 -10.52
CA LYS A 164 0.58 -18.47 -9.19
C LYS A 164 1.22 -19.69 -8.54
N ASN A 165 0.64 -20.87 -8.79
CA ASN A 165 1.00 -22.13 -8.13
C ASN A 165 1.17 -21.98 -6.61
N SER A 166 2.29 -22.48 -6.06
CA SER A 166 2.63 -22.45 -4.63
C SER A 166 3.63 -21.34 -4.26
N ILE A 167 3.91 -20.43 -5.19
CA ILE A 167 4.95 -19.40 -5.02
C ILE A 167 4.37 -17.99 -4.88
N SER A 168 3.07 -17.81 -5.12
CA SER A 168 2.43 -16.49 -5.06
C SER A 168 0.97 -16.58 -4.61
N GLN A 169 0.45 -15.56 -3.93
CA GLN A 169 -0.98 -15.45 -3.61
C GLN A 169 -1.84 -15.18 -4.85
N ARG A 170 -1.27 -14.58 -5.89
CA ARG A 170 -1.95 -14.22 -7.15
C ARG A 170 -1.15 -14.62 -8.38
N ASP A 171 -1.83 -14.71 -9.52
CA ASP A 171 -1.15 -14.96 -10.79
C ASP A 171 -0.12 -13.85 -11.06
N ILE A 172 1.03 -14.26 -11.59
CA ILE A 172 2.27 -13.49 -11.64
C ILE A 172 2.32 -12.74 -12.97
N PRO A 173 2.17 -11.41 -12.98
CA PRO A 173 2.35 -10.64 -14.20
C PRO A 173 3.85 -10.50 -14.51
N ALA A 174 4.18 -10.55 -15.80
CA ALA A 174 5.52 -10.29 -16.30
C ALA A 174 5.45 -9.53 -17.63
N LYS A 175 6.23 -8.46 -17.80
CA LYS A 175 6.30 -7.74 -19.09
C LYS A 175 7.70 -7.21 -19.37
N LEU A 176 8.04 -7.07 -20.65
CA LEU A 176 9.27 -6.41 -21.06
C LEU A 176 9.15 -4.90 -20.92
N VAL A 177 10.18 -4.28 -20.33
CA VAL A 177 10.37 -2.84 -20.20
C VAL A 177 11.83 -2.49 -20.45
N TYR A 178 12.12 -1.24 -20.84
CA TYR A 178 13.46 -0.69 -20.76
C TYR A 178 13.68 -0.07 -19.39
N GLN A 179 14.77 -0.45 -18.73
CA GLN A 179 15.17 0.11 -17.46
C GLN A 179 16.39 1.02 -17.62
N PRO A 180 16.33 2.28 -17.12
CA PRO A 180 17.51 3.10 -16.94
C PRO A 180 18.49 2.45 -15.97
N SER A 181 19.73 2.26 -16.42
CA SER A 181 20.81 1.73 -15.60
C SER A 181 21.75 2.85 -15.12
N ARG A 182 22.51 2.59 -14.05
CA ARG A 182 23.43 3.58 -13.46
C ARG A 182 24.53 4.07 -14.41
N ASN A 183 24.85 3.29 -15.46
CA ASN A 183 25.85 3.67 -16.46
C ASN A 183 25.26 4.55 -17.58
N GLY A 184 23.97 4.91 -17.49
CA GLY A 184 23.26 5.71 -18.47
C GLY A 184 22.66 4.92 -19.63
N ASN A 185 22.80 3.59 -19.69
CA ASN A 185 22.16 2.79 -20.74
C ASN A 185 20.70 2.47 -20.39
N LEU A 186 19.93 2.10 -21.42
CA LEU A 186 18.58 1.56 -21.31
C LEU A 186 18.64 0.05 -21.58
N ASP A 187 18.55 -0.74 -20.52
CA ASP A 187 18.64 -2.19 -20.58
C ASP A 187 17.24 -2.81 -20.73
N LEU A 188 17.08 -3.78 -21.62
CA LEU A 188 15.81 -4.49 -21.79
C LEU A 188 15.67 -5.55 -20.69
N VAL A 189 14.61 -5.46 -19.89
CA VAL A 189 14.38 -6.34 -18.74
C VAL A 189 12.95 -6.87 -18.72
N TRP A 190 12.75 -8.02 -18.12
CA TRP A 190 11.45 -8.48 -17.66
C TRP A 190 11.15 -7.85 -16.29
N LYS A 191 10.08 -7.06 -16.20
CA LYS A 191 9.45 -6.67 -14.94
C LYS A 191 8.55 -7.81 -14.49
N VAL A 192 8.89 -8.45 -13.38
CA VAL A 192 8.17 -9.61 -12.79
C VAL A 192 7.64 -9.22 -11.43
N GLU A 193 6.38 -9.55 -11.12
CA GLU A 193 5.78 -9.26 -9.81
C GLU A 193 5.31 -10.53 -9.10
N ILE A 194 5.80 -10.77 -7.88
CA ILE A 194 5.49 -11.96 -7.08
C ILE A 194 4.99 -11.52 -5.71
N TYR A 195 3.73 -11.84 -5.39
CA TYR A 195 3.17 -11.60 -4.06
C TYR A 195 3.37 -12.84 -3.18
N THR A 196 4.26 -12.78 -2.19
CA THR A 196 4.63 -13.95 -1.39
C THR A 196 3.40 -14.57 -0.72
N THR A 197 3.45 -15.89 -0.49
CA THR A 197 2.28 -16.65 -0.03
C THR A 197 1.79 -16.27 1.36
N ASP A 198 2.67 -15.73 2.20
CA ASP A 198 2.38 -15.17 3.52
C ASP A 198 1.69 -13.79 3.45
N GLY A 199 1.67 -13.13 2.29
CA GLY A 199 1.09 -11.81 2.10
C GLY A 199 1.97 -10.66 2.58
N GLN A 200 3.22 -10.93 2.98
CA GLN A 200 4.08 -9.92 3.60
C GLN A 200 4.88 -9.09 2.59
N HIS A 201 5.17 -9.64 1.42
CA HIS A 201 6.00 -8.97 0.42
C HIS A 201 5.40 -9.04 -0.97
N TYR A 202 5.37 -7.92 -1.68
CA TYR A 202 5.00 -7.84 -3.08
C TYR A 202 6.22 -7.43 -3.90
N TRP A 203 7.00 -8.42 -4.31
CA TRP A 203 8.26 -8.19 -5.01
C TRP A 203 8.04 -7.80 -6.44
N GLN A 204 8.48 -6.60 -6.82
CA GLN A 204 8.73 -6.22 -8.20
C GLN A 204 10.22 -6.40 -8.52
N MET A 205 10.54 -7.25 -9.48
CA MET A 205 11.91 -7.60 -9.86
C MET A 205 12.17 -7.28 -11.32
N LYS A 206 13.38 -6.83 -11.62
CA LYS A 206 13.85 -6.52 -12.97
C LYS A 206 14.88 -7.56 -13.37
N VAL A 207 14.50 -8.44 -14.28
CA VAL A 207 15.30 -9.57 -14.75
C VAL A 207 15.86 -9.24 -16.13
N ASP A 208 17.18 -9.20 -16.30
CA ASP A 208 17.82 -8.94 -17.60
C ASP A 208 17.27 -9.90 -18.66
N ALA A 209 16.75 -9.34 -19.74
CA ALA A 209 16.03 -10.10 -20.76
C ALA A 209 16.95 -10.99 -21.63
N THR A 210 18.26 -10.91 -21.45
CA THR A 210 19.29 -11.64 -22.19
C THR A 210 19.82 -12.83 -21.40
N ASP A 211 20.22 -12.62 -20.15
CA ASP A 211 20.91 -13.64 -19.34
C ASP A 211 20.15 -14.05 -18.06
N GLY A 212 19.07 -13.35 -17.73
CA GLY A 212 18.25 -13.64 -16.55
C GLY A 212 18.83 -13.14 -15.24
N LYS A 213 19.86 -12.29 -15.26
CA LYS A 213 20.41 -11.65 -14.06
C LYS A 213 19.38 -10.71 -13.43
N ILE A 214 19.23 -10.76 -12.11
CA ILE A 214 18.41 -9.77 -11.39
C ILE A 214 19.18 -8.45 -11.31
N LEU A 215 18.64 -7.41 -11.91
CA LEU A 215 19.22 -6.06 -11.90
C LEU A 215 18.67 -5.23 -10.75
N GLU A 216 17.40 -5.43 -10.39
CA GLU A 216 16.73 -4.72 -9.31
C GLU A 216 15.64 -5.59 -8.68
N LYS A 217 15.37 -5.34 -7.40
CA LYS A 217 14.33 -5.97 -6.58
C LYS A 217 13.79 -4.90 -5.63
N HIS A 218 12.48 -4.69 -5.64
CA HIS A 218 11.78 -3.69 -4.84
C HIS A 218 10.53 -4.32 -4.21
N ASP A 219 10.25 -4.02 -2.94
CA ASP A 219 9.01 -4.44 -2.28
C ASP A 219 7.94 -3.37 -2.41
N LEU A 220 6.75 -3.73 -2.88
CA LEU A 220 5.62 -2.80 -2.96
C LEU A 220 4.76 -2.79 -1.69
N VAL A 221 5.06 -3.64 -0.70
CA VAL A 221 4.45 -3.55 0.63
C VAL A 221 5.19 -2.51 1.45
N LEU A 222 4.47 -1.50 1.91
CA LEU A 222 5.02 -0.48 2.82
C LEU A 222 4.87 -0.98 4.26
N HIS A 223 5.97 -1.11 4.99
CA HIS A 223 5.97 -1.45 6.41
C HIS A 223 6.24 -0.21 7.27
N CYS A 224 5.74 -0.19 8.51
CA CYS A 224 6.12 0.82 9.50
C CYS A 224 7.34 0.34 10.31
N ASP A 225 8.53 0.86 10.03
CA ASP A 225 9.70 0.64 10.90
C ASP A 225 9.88 1.81 11.87
N PHE A 226 9.89 1.51 13.17
CA PHE A 226 10.20 2.46 14.25
C PHE A 226 11.64 2.31 14.76
N GLY A 227 12.45 1.44 14.15
CA GLY A 227 13.74 0.97 14.64
C GLY A 227 14.97 1.71 14.11
N HIS A 228 14.84 2.79 13.34
CA HIS A 228 16.00 3.58 12.92
C HIS A 228 16.53 4.45 14.08
N PRO A 229 17.85 4.47 14.36
CA PRO A 229 18.42 5.44 15.28
C PRO A 229 18.10 6.83 14.72
N ALA A 230 17.36 7.60 15.50
CA ALA A 230 17.07 8.99 15.22
C ALA A 230 18.40 9.74 15.09
N ALA A 231 18.85 9.96 13.86
CA ALA A 231 19.89 10.94 13.57
C ALA A 231 19.27 12.34 13.74
N GLY A 232 19.08 12.75 15.01
CA GLY A 232 18.53 14.05 15.36
C GLY A 232 17.00 14.08 15.53
N PRO A 233 16.45 15.22 15.96
CA PRO A 233 15.04 15.35 16.30
C PRO A 233 14.18 15.11 15.05
N GLY A 234 13.42 14.02 15.05
CA GLY A 234 12.13 13.93 14.35
C GLY A 234 12.13 13.80 12.83
N VAL A 235 13.02 13.02 12.19
CA VAL A 235 12.87 12.72 10.75
C VAL A 235 13.14 11.24 10.44
N CYS A 236 12.10 10.51 10.07
CA CYS A 236 12.21 9.26 9.31
C CYS A 236 12.71 9.63 7.90
N MET A 237 13.93 9.23 7.56
CA MET A 237 14.62 9.66 6.32
C MET A 237 14.29 8.82 5.08
N GLU A 238 13.25 7.99 5.09
CA GLU A 238 12.65 7.48 3.86
C GLU A 238 11.16 7.83 3.82
N GLY A 239 10.80 8.79 2.97
CA GLY A 239 9.45 8.94 2.42
C GLY A 239 8.41 9.73 3.22
N HIS A 240 8.53 9.91 4.53
CA HIS A 240 7.54 10.66 5.31
C HIS A 240 8.17 11.84 6.04
N SER A 241 8.42 12.93 5.30
CA SER A 241 8.56 14.24 5.92
C SER A 241 7.19 14.66 6.47
N ALA A 242 6.88 14.26 7.70
CA ALA A 242 6.11 15.13 8.57
C ALA A 242 6.97 16.37 8.73
N LEU A 243 6.68 17.42 7.95
CA LEU A 243 7.28 18.72 8.17
C LEU A 243 7.06 19.03 9.65
N GLU A 244 8.14 19.12 10.42
CA GLU A 244 8.16 19.87 11.66
C GLU A 244 7.38 21.15 11.38
N MET A 245 6.27 21.39 12.09
CA MET A 245 5.49 22.61 11.90
C MET A 245 6.41 23.81 12.13
N PRO A 246 6.84 24.54 11.08
CA PRO A 246 7.72 25.67 11.28
C PRO A 246 6.85 26.82 11.75
N GLY A 247 6.85 27.03 13.05
CA GLY A 247 6.18 28.16 13.68
C GLY A 247 4.73 27.85 14.04
N VAL A 248 4.51 27.67 15.34
CA VAL A 248 3.25 27.99 16.00
C VAL A 248 2.92 29.45 15.70
N ARG A 249 2.26 29.72 14.57
CA ARG A 249 1.33 30.83 14.48
C ARG A 249 0.01 30.28 15.01
N LYS A 250 -0.38 30.75 16.19
CA LYS A 250 -1.73 30.63 16.74
C LYS A 250 -2.72 31.26 15.76
N SER A 251 -3.04 30.51 14.73
CA SER A 251 -4.17 30.71 13.85
C SER A 251 -4.47 29.33 13.28
N ALA A 252 -4.72 28.37 14.19
CA ALA A 252 -5.66 27.33 13.86
C ALA A 252 -6.92 28.09 13.46
N VAL A 253 -7.18 28.17 12.16
CA VAL A 253 -8.51 28.49 11.69
C VAL A 253 -9.34 27.37 12.28
N GLN A 254 -10.06 27.70 13.36
CA GLN A 254 -11.10 26.86 13.86
C GLN A 254 -12.07 26.74 12.69
N LEU A 255 -11.99 25.62 11.97
CA LEU A 255 -12.97 25.28 10.95
C LEU A 255 -14.26 25.09 11.73
N ASP A 256 -15.05 26.14 11.78
CA ASP A 256 -16.38 26.11 12.37
C ASP A 256 -17.24 25.30 11.39
N PHE A 257 -17.33 24.00 11.62
CA PHE A 257 -18.13 23.05 10.84
C PHE A 257 -19.65 23.35 10.89
N ASN A 258 -20.06 24.45 11.53
CA ASN A 258 -21.44 24.88 11.70
C ASN A 258 -21.96 25.77 10.56
N SER A 259 -21.61 25.51 9.30
CA SER A 259 -22.26 26.22 8.19
C SER A 259 -22.40 25.41 6.90
N ALA A 260 -22.97 24.22 6.99
CA ALA A 260 -23.71 23.66 5.86
C ALA A 260 -25.10 24.33 5.80
N LYS A 261 -25.25 25.31 4.90
CA LYS A 261 -26.56 25.81 4.50
C LYS A 261 -27.35 24.70 3.82
N THR A 262 -28.59 24.59 4.27
CA THR A 262 -29.64 23.66 3.88
C THR A 262 -29.87 23.65 2.37
N GLU A 263 -29.50 22.55 1.70
CA GLU A 263 -30.26 22.07 0.54
C GLU A 263 -30.82 20.68 0.88
N GLN A 264 -32.09 20.50 0.59
CA GLN A 264 -32.92 19.37 1.00
C GLN A 264 -32.42 18.05 0.40
N ALA A 265 -31.57 17.32 1.12
CA ALA A 265 -31.40 15.88 0.95
C ALA A 265 -32.36 15.16 1.91
N ASN A 266 -33.07 14.15 1.43
CA ASN A 266 -33.89 13.26 2.24
C ASN A 266 -33.17 12.88 3.54
N MET A 267 -33.82 13.13 4.69
CA MET A 267 -33.32 12.82 6.03
C MET A 267 -33.18 11.30 6.21
N ALA A 268 -32.10 10.71 5.68
CA ALA A 268 -31.60 9.44 6.17
C ALA A 268 -31.07 9.70 7.58
N VAL A 269 -31.65 9.05 8.58
CA VAL A 269 -31.16 9.13 9.96
C VAL A 269 -29.72 8.60 9.96
N ALA A 270 -28.80 9.38 10.53
CA ALA A 270 -27.37 9.07 10.50
C ALA A 270 -27.02 7.83 11.32
N ASN A 271 -26.06 7.03 10.84
CA ASN A 271 -25.53 5.87 11.54
C ASN A 271 -24.69 6.31 12.75
N ALA A 272 -24.70 5.49 13.82
CA ALA A 272 -23.96 5.73 15.05
C ALA A 272 -22.64 4.97 15.08
N TYR A 273 -21.56 5.63 15.51
CA TYR A 273 -20.24 5.02 15.71
C TYR A 273 -19.63 5.48 17.02
N ARG A 274 -19.27 4.55 17.90
CA ARG A 274 -18.41 4.88 19.06
C ARG A 274 -16.94 4.71 18.65
N ILE A 275 -16.20 5.80 18.49
CA ILE A 275 -14.83 5.76 17.92
C ILE A 275 -13.92 6.80 18.57
N PHE A 276 -12.61 6.71 18.34
CA PHE A 276 -11.69 7.82 18.61
C PHE A 276 -11.80 8.82 17.46
N ASP A 277 -12.65 9.84 17.65
CA ASP A 277 -12.98 10.81 16.61
C ASP A 277 -11.84 11.79 16.35
N ALA A 278 -11.68 12.21 15.11
CA ALA A 278 -10.65 13.18 14.75
C ALA A 278 -10.82 14.46 15.59
N PRO A 279 -9.73 15.04 16.14
CA PRO A 279 -8.32 14.74 15.86
C PRO A 279 -7.67 13.75 16.86
N VAL A 280 -8.44 12.93 17.59
CA VAL A 280 -7.89 11.97 18.56
C VAL A 280 -7.19 10.81 17.83
N GLU A 281 -5.87 10.89 17.74
CA GLU A 281 -5.05 9.89 17.03
C GLU A 281 -4.83 8.59 17.81
N THR A 282 -4.87 8.61 19.15
CA THR A 282 -4.69 7.42 19.99
C THR A 282 -5.51 7.50 21.29
N PRO A 283 -5.73 6.38 22.00
CA PRO A 283 -6.36 6.38 23.32
C PRO A 283 -5.65 7.23 24.38
N ASN A 284 -4.37 7.55 24.20
CA ASN A 284 -3.61 8.42 25.11
C ASN A 284 -3.87 9.91 24.88
N HIS A 285 -4.44 10.28 23.73
CA HIS A 285 -4.70 11.67 23.34
C HIS A 285 -6.16 12.10 23.54
N GLY A 286 -7.07 11.17 23.85
CA GLY A 286 -8.47 11.46 24.08
C GLY A 286 -9.32 10.20 24.25
N GLY A 287 -10.55 10.38 24.71
CA GLY A 287 -11.52 9.29 24.86
C GLY A 287 -12.38 9.09 23.61
N ARG A 288 -13.05 7.93 23.52
CA ARG A 288 -14.02 7.65 22.47
C ARG A 288 -15.28 8.49 22.63
N THR A 289 -15.85 8.93 21.51
CA THR A 289 -17.13 9.63 21.43
C THR A 289 -18.12 8.80 20.62
N LEU A 290 -19.42 8.94 20.90
CA LEU A 290 -20.49 8.40 20.05
C LEU A 290 -20.90 9.49 19.07
N ILE A 291 -20.55 9.30 17.80
CA ILE A 291 -20.87 10.23 16.72
C ILE A 291 -21.98 9.68 15.84
N TYR A 292 -22.64 10.58 15.11
CA TYR A 292 -23.70 10.25 14.15
C TYR A 292 -23.33 10.81 12.78
N THR A 293 -23.06 9.94 11.81
CA THR A 293 -22.69 10.35 10.45
C THR A 293 -23.06 9.28 9.43
N ASN A 294 -23.23 9.68 8.17
CA ASN A 294 -23.24 8.74 7.04
C ASN A 294 -22.00 8.91 6.15
N GLY A 295 -21.12 9.87 6.45
CA GLY A 295 -20.00 10.27 5.60
C GLY A 295 -20.20 11.63 4.93
N ASP A 296 -19.17 12.09 4.24
CA ASP A 296 -19.26 13.30 3.42
C ASP A 296 -20.16 13.05 2.19
N PRO A 297 -21.21 13.84 1.96
CA PRO A 297 -22.16 13.56 0.87
C PRO A 297 -21.61 13.84 -0.53
N VAL A 298 -20.45 14.50 -0.67
CA VAL A 298 -19.80 14.77 -1.96
C VAL A 298 -18.85 13.63 -2.31
N ALA A 299 -18.01 13.22 -1.37
CA ALA A 299 -17.06 12.12 -1.54
C ALA A 299 -17.76 10.74 -1.46
N SER A 300 -18.68 10.58 -0.51
CA SER A 300 -19.44 9.37 -0.22
C SER A 300 -20.96 9.60 -0.41
N PRO A 301 -21.45 9.77 -1.66
CA PRO A 301 -22.83 10.20 -1.93
C PRO A 301 -23.92 9.20 -1.49
N PHE A 302 -23.56 7.92 -1.30
CA PHE A 302 -24.46 6.90 -0.75
C PHE A 302 -24.18 6.57 0.73
N GLY A 303 -23.30 7.35 1.34
CA GLY A 303 -22.71 7.08 2.64
C GLY A 303 -21.75 5.89 2.64
N TRP A 304 -21.17 5.62 3.81
CA TRP A 304 -20.08 4.65 3.94
C TRP A 304 -20.49 3.17 3.83
N HIS A 305 -21.78 2.84 3.89
CA HIS A 305 -22.29 1.46 3.90
C HIS A 305 -23.01 1.04 2.61
N ASN A 306 -22.70 1.69 1.50
CA ASN A 306 -23.30 1.39 0.20
C ASN A 306 -22.25 1.57 -0.90
N ASP A 307 -22.17 0.63 -1.85
CA ASP A 307 -21.20 0.66 -2.97
C ASP A 307 -21.83 1.16 -4.29
N GLY A 308 -22.97 1.81 -4.21
CA GLY A 308 -23.80 2.23 -5.35
C GLY A 308 -24.65 1.11 -5.95
N LEU A 309 -24.44 -0.15 -5.57
CA LEU A 309 -25.24 -1.30 -6.01
C LEU A 309 -26.01 -1.94 -4.86
N LEU A 310 -25.31 -2.22 -3.75
CA LEU A 310 -25.82 -2.89 -2.57
C LEU A 310 -25.63 -2.00 -1.33
N SER A 311 -26.60 -2.08 -0.42
CA SER A 311 -26.45 -1.56 0.94
C SER A 311 -25.99 -2.69 1.87
N TYR A 312 -25.09 -2.35 2.78
CA TYR A 312 -24.51 -3.25 3.76
C TYR A 312 -24.94 -2.86 5.18
N THR A 313 -25.06 -3.84 6.07
CA THR A 313 -25.26 -3.62 7.51
C THR A 313 -24.00 -3.88 8.33
N ILE A 314 -22.89 -4.13 7.65
CA ILE A 314 -21.57 -4.46 8.18
C ILE A 314 -20.57 -3.37 7.81
N THR A 315 -19.35 -3.41 8.35
CA THR A 315 -18.22 -2.50 8.04
C THR A 315 -17.67 -2.64 6.61
N LYS A 316 -18.55 -2.44 5.62
CA LYS A 316 -18.30 -2.51 4.19
C LYS A 316 -19.08 -1.42 3.47
N GLY A 317 -18.47 -0.79 2.48
CA GLY A 317 -19.17 0.01 1.47
C GLY A 317 -18.26 0.34 0.30
N ASN A 318 -18.45 1.53 -0.29
CA ASN A 318 -17.76 1.88 -1.52
C ASN A 318 -16.24 2.05 -1.35
N ASN A 319 -15.79 2.63 -0.23
CA ASN A 319 -14.41 3.10 -0.07
C ASN A 319 -13.51 2.03 0.57
N VAL A 320 -14.07 1.25 1.49
CA VAL A 320 -13.33 0.29 2.31
C VAL A 320 -14.21 -0.91 2.69
N TYR A 321 -13.59 -2.07 2.79
CA TYR A 321 -14.11 -3.25 3.47
C TYR A 321 -13.21 -3.59 4.65
N ALA A 322 -13.70 -3.36 5.86
CA ALA A 322 -12.95 -3.58 7.09
C ALA A 322 -13.45 -4.84 7.83
N TYR A 323 -12.52 -5.67 8.28
CA TYR A 323 -12.80 -6.92 8.99
C TYR A 323 -11.64 -7.29 9.91
N GLU A 324 -11.91 -8.15 10.89
CA GLU A 324 -10.85 -8.76 11.69
C GLU A 324 -10.17 -9.90 10.94
N ASP A 325 -8.83 -10.00 11.03
CA ASP A 325 -8.05 -11.08 10.42
C ASP A 325 -6.95 -11.66 11.34
N GLN A 326 -7.31 -12.06 12.55
CA GLN A 326 -6.42 -12.66 13.55
C GLN A 326 -5.73 -13.95 13.07
N LEU A 327 -6.24 -14.57 12.00
CA LEU A 327 -5.63 -15.77 11.41
C LEU A 327 -4.61 -15.44 10.31
N GLY A 328 -4.44 -14.17 9.93
CA GLY A 328 -3.60 -13.76 8.80
C GLY A 328 -4.06 -14.41 7.48
N ALA A 329 -5.35 -14.74 7.38
CA ALA A 329 -5.91 -15.52 6.28
C ALA A 329 -6.19 -14.64 5.06
N ASN A 330 -5.92 -13.33 5.14
CA ASN A 330 -6.24 -12.33 4.15
C ASN A 330 -7.75 -12.26 3.87
N ALA A 331 -8.55 -12.68 4.88
CA ALA A 331 -9.99 -12.81 4.85
C ALA A 331 -10.52 -13.02 6.27
N GLY A 332 -11.58 -12.31 6.66
CA GLY A 332 -12.16 -12.54 7.98
C GLY A 332 -13.54 -11.93 8.19
N LEU A 333 -13.82 -11.59 9.45
CA LEU A 333 -15.18 -11.28 9.90
C LEU A 333 -15.37 -9.76 10.06
N PRO A 334 -16.31 -9.15 9.31
CA PRO A 334 -16.67 -7.76 9.51
C PRO A 334 -17.62 -7.62 10.70
N THR A 335 -17.67 -6.42 11.27
CA THR A 335 -18.59 -6.11 12.36
C THR A 335 -19.95 -5.68 11.79
N SER A 336 -21.04 -6.08 12.45
CA SER A 336 -22.42 -5.74 12.06
C SER A 336 -23.00 -4.65 12.95
N GLY A 337 -23.43 -3.54 12.35
CA GLY A 337 -24.12 -2.45 13.04
C GLY A 337 -25.64 -2.62 13.07
N GLY A 338 -26.18 -3.71 12.51
CA GLY A 338 -27.62 -3.93 12.49
C GLY A 338 -28.07 -5.11 11.65
N LEU A 339 -29.33 -5.51 11.82
CA LEU A 339 -29.91 -6.67 11.14
C LEU A 339 -30.65 -6.32 9.83
N THR A 340 -30.97 -5.04 9.61
CA THR A 340 -31.74 -4.59 8.45
C THR A 340 -31.26 -3.25 7.92
N ALA A 341 -31.13 -3.11 6.60
CA ALA A 341 -30.66 -1.89 5.93
C ALA A 341 -31.61 -0.67 6.02
N LEU A 342 -32.80 -0.84 6.60
CA LEU A 342 -33.84 0.21 6.71
C LEU A 342 -33.83 0.93 8.07
N GLN A 343 -32.89 0.61 8.94
CA GLN A 343 -32.71 1.28 10.22
C GLN A 343 -31.30 1.88 10.27
N PRO A 344 -31.10 2.97 11.04
CA PRO A 344 -29.76 3.47 11.32
C PRO A 344 -28.90 2.35 11.88
N LEU A 345 -27.71 2.19 11.33
CA LEU A 345 -26.73 1.25 11.85
C LEU A 345 -26.16 1.81 13.15
N ASN A 346 -25.93 0.94 14.12
CA ASN A 346 -25.43 1.27 15.43
C ASN A 346 -24.16 0.46 15.72
N PHE A 347 -23.00 1.08 15.47
CA PHE A 347 -21.68 0.54 15.80
C PHE A 347 -21.20 1.10 17.15
N ASP A 348 -22.02 0.88 18.19
CA ASP A 348 -21.70 1.23 19.58
C ASP A 348 -21.19 0.00 20.34
N PHE A 349 -19.89 -0.27 20.20
CA PHE A 349 -19.22 -1.41 20.84
C PHE A 349 -18.36 -1.00 22.03
N PRO A 350 -18.32 -1.79 23.12
CA PRO A 350 -17.46 -1.53 24.26
C PRO A 350 -15.97 -1.69 23.89
N LEU A 351 -15.10 -0.98 24.60
CA LEU A 351 -13.64 -1.12 24.54
C LEU A 351 -13.10 -0.99 25.96
N ASP A 352 -12.48 -2.05 26.47
CA ASP A 352 -11.68 -2.02 27.70
C ASP A 352 -10.25 -2.40 27.36
N LEU A 353 -9.36 -1.39 27.33
CA LEU A 353 -7.96 -1.58 26.97
C LEU A 353 -7.15 -2.34 28.05
N ASN A 354 -7.75 -2.63 29.20
CA ASN A 354 -7.14 -3.51 30.21
C ASN A 354 -7.45 -4.99 29.97
N GLN A 355 -8.26 -5.33 28.96
CA GLN A 355 -8.59 -6.71 28.58
C GLN A 355 -7.79 -7.14 27.34
N SER A 356 -7.80 -8.45 27.07
CA SER A 356 -7.22 -8.99 25.82
C SER A 356 -7.87 -8.34 24.59
N PRO A 357 -7.10 -8.05 23.51
CA PRO A 357 -7.62 -7.56 22.23
C PRO A 357 -8.78 -8.35 21.62
N ASP A 358 -8.84 -9.65 21.89
CA ASP A 358 -9.92 -10.54 21.46
C ASP A 358 -11.30 -10.10 21.98
N THR A 359 -11.33 -9.33 23.07
CA THR A 359 -12.58 -8.91 23.73
C THR A 359 -13.22 -7.67 23.10
N TYR A 360 -12.50 -6.95 22.23
CA TYR A 360 -12.95 -5.68 21.64
C TYR A 360 -12.73 -5.58 20.13
N LYS A 361 -12.75 -6.72 19.45
CA LYS A 361 -12.59 -6.81 17.98
C LYS A 361 -13.56 -5.91 17.22
N ASP A 362 -14.84 -5.91 17.61
CA ASP A 362 -15.86 -5.09 16.96
C ASP A 362 -15.58 -3.58 17.09
N ALA A 363 -15.06 -3.14 18.23
CA ALA A 363 -14.66 -1.75 18.43
C ALA A 363 -13.43 -1.40 17.57
N ALA A 364 -12.46 -2.31 17.46
CA ALA A 364 -11.26 -2.12 16.63
C ALA A 364 -11.61 -2.04 15.12
N VAL A 365 -12.40 -2.98 14.61
CA VAL A 365 -12.86 -3.01 13.20
C VAL A 365 -13.69 -1.76 12.88
N THR A 366 -14.60 -1.36 13.78
CA THR A 366 -15.40 -0.13 13.62
C THR A 366 -14.51 1.12 13.56
N ASN A 367 -13.50 1.22 14.42
CA ASN A 367 -12.58 2.36 14.43
C ASN A 367 -11.74 2.41 13.15
N LEU A 368 -11.26 1.26 12.67
CA LEU A 368 -10.51 1.16 11.41
C LEU A 368 -11.37 1.57 10.20
N PHE A 369 -12.62 1.10 10.15
CA PHE A 369 -13.59 1.46 9.12
C PHE A 369 -13.86 2.97 9.09
N TYR A 370 -14.05 3.58 10.27
CA TYR A 370 -14.25 5.02 10.42
C TYR A 370 -13.08 5.83 9.83
N TRP A 371 -11.85 5.54 10.26
CA TRP A 371 -10.67 6.30 9.83
C TRP A 371 -10.36 6.12 8.33
N ASN A 372 -10.55 4.93 7.77
CA ASN A 372 -10.37 4.71 6.33
C ASN A 372 -11.36 5.56 5.51
N ASN A 373 -12.63 5.58 5.89
CA ASN A 373 -13.62 6.41 5.20
C ASN A 373 -13.39 7.91 5.40
N LEU A 374 -12.98 8.34 6.59
CA LEU A 374 -12.65 9.73 6.86
C LEU A 374 -11.49 10.20 5.98
N VAL A 375 -10.42 9.42 5.90
CA VAL A 375 -9.24 9.74 5.06
C VAL A 375 -9.61 9.77 3.57
N HIS A 376 -10.43 8.82 3.11
CA HIS A 376 -10.99 8.86 1.76
C HIS A 376 -11.73 10.18 1.49
N ASP A 377 -12.69 10.52 2.36
CA ASP A 377 -13.54 11.70 2.17
C ASP A 377 -12.71 12.99 2.20
N VAL A 378 -11.70 13.08 3.07
CA VAL A 378 -10.77 14.22 3.12
C VAL A 378 -9.95 14.31 1.83
N PHE A 379 -9.28 13.24 1.40
CA PHE A 379 -8.43 13.28 0.21
C PHE A 379 -9.21 13.49 -1.08
N TYR A 380 -10.47 13.07 -1.14
CA TYR A 380 -11.35 13.37 -2.26
C TYR A 380 -11.48 14.89 -2.51
N HIS A 381 -11.62 15.69 -1.44
CA HIS A 381 -11.66 17.15 -1.55
C HIS A 381 -10.33 17.78 -1.95
N TYR A 382 -9.21 17.06 -1.78
CA TYR A 382 -7.87 17.46 -2.24
C TYR A 382 -7.51 16.92 -3.63
N GLY A 383 -8.48 16.34 -4.36
CA GLY A 383 -8.30 15.92 -5.75
C GLY A 383 -8.02 14.42 -5.94
N PHE A 384 -7.92 13.63 -4.87
CA PHE A 384 -7.83 12.17 -4.97
C PHE A 384 -9.22 11.58 -5.21
N THR A 385 -9.70 11.78 -6.44
CA THR A 385 -11.02 11.37 -6.94
C THR A 385 -10.93 10.10 -7.79
N GLU A 386 -12.07 9.61 -8.27
CA GLU A 386 -12.13 8.38 -9.07
C GLU A 386 -11.23 8.45 -10.31
N ALA A 387 -11.25 9.57 -11.03
CA ALA A 387 -10.43 9.74 -12.22
C ALA A 387 -8.93 9.90 -11.90
N ALA A 388 -8.58 10.19 -10.64
CA ALA A 388 -7.22 10.29 -10.15
C ALA A 388 -6.73 8.99 -9.48
N GLY A 389 -7.50 7.90 -9.56
CA GLY A 389 -7.15 6.58 -9.04
C GLY A 389 -7.34 6.44 -7.53
N ASN A 390 -8.42 7.00 -6.98
CA ASN A 390 -8.79 6.75 -5.59
C ASN A 390 -9.39 5.36 -5.40
N PHE A 391 -9.40 4.87 -4.16
CA PHE A 391 -9.89 3.53 -3.83
C PHE A 391 -11.41 3.50 -3.69
N GLN A 392 -12.12 2.99 -4.70
CA GLN A 392 -13.58 2.85 -4.70
C GLN A 392 -14.02 1.57 -5.43
N THR A 393 -14.96 0.83 -4.83
CA THR A 393 -15.61 -0.31 -5.49
C THR A 393 -16.34 0.15 -6.75
N ASN A 394 -17.03 1.28 -6.68
CA ASN A 394 -17.80 1.83 -7.77
C ASN A 394 -17.47 3.31 -7.96
N ASN A 395 -17.02 3.64 -9.18
CA ASN A 395 -16.61 5.00 -9.53
C ASN A 395 -17.78 5.86 -10.03
N LEU A 396 -19.01 5.34 -10.01
CA LEU A 396 -20.23 6.08 -10.37
C LEU A 396 -20.16 6.73 -11.76
N SER A 397 -19.44 6.09 -12.68
CA SER A 397 -19.14 6.60 -14.02
C SER A 397 -18.38 7.95 -14.04
N LYS A 398 -17.59 8.26 -13.00
CA LYS A 398 -16.81 9.51 -12.91
C LYS A 398 -15.37 9.41 -13.45
N GLY A 399 -14.90 8.23 -13.82
CA GLY A 399 -13.54 8.00 -14.34
C GLY A 399 -12.80 6.91 -13.55
N GLY A 400 -11.53 6.68 -13.90
CA GLY A 400 -10.68 5.65 -13.27
C GLY A 400 -11.18 4.22 -13.45
N LEU A 401 -10.51 3.29 -12.77
CA LEU A 401 -10.85 1.88 -12.69
C LEU A 401 -11.32 1.57 -11.27
N GLY A 402 -12.62 1.30 -11.09
CA GLY A 402 -13.13 0.89 -9.77
C GLY A 402 -12.87 -0.58 -9.47
N ASN A 403 -13.55 -1.08 -8.43
CA ASN A 403 -13.37 -2.41 -7.79
C ASN A 403 -12.10 -2.51 -6.95
N ASP A 404 -11.68 -1.41 -6.34
CA ASP A 404 -10.43 -1.32 -5.59
C ASP A 404 -10.56 -0.68 -4.21
N ALA A 405 -11.75 -0.75 -3.61
CA ALA A 405 -11.92 -0.39 -2.20
C ALA A 405 -10.84 -1.04 -1.31
N VAL A 406 -10.36 -0.29 -0.32
CA VAL A 406 -9.32 -0.76 0.59
C VAL A 406 -9.81 -2.00 1.36
N MET A 407 -9.02 -3.06 1.35
CA MET A 407 -9.22 -4.23 2.21
C MET A 407 -8.49 -3.96 3.53
N ALA A 408 -9.23 -3.62 4.59
CA ALA A 408 -8.65 -3.16 5.85
C ALA A 408 -8.78 -4.23 6.96
N GLU A 409 -7.64 -4.79 7.35
CA GLU A 409 -7.54 -5.96 8.24
C GLU A 409 -7.16 -5.47 9.64
N ALA A 410 -8.09 -5.61 10.60
CA ALA A 410 -7.89 -5.25 11.99
C ALA A 410 -7.36 -6.44 12.79
N GLN A 411 -6.43 -6.18 13.71
CA GLN A 411 -5.80 -7.21 14.55
C GLN A 411 -5.27 -8.37 13.71
N ASP A 412 -4.66 -8.03 12.58
CA ASP A 412 -4.19 -9.03 11.62
C ASP A 412 -3.10 -9.91 12.27
N GLY A 413 -3.24 -11.22 12.10
CA GLY A 413 -2.36 -12.23 12.70
C GLY A 413 -1.07 -12.50 11.91
N GLY A 414 -0.88 -11.87 10.76
CA GLY A 414 0.32 -11.99 9.93
C GLY A 414 1.55 -11.31 10.51
N GLY A 415 1.40 -10.48 11.55
CA GLY A 415 2.51 -9.81 12.22
C GLY A 415 2.12 -9.19 13.56
N THR A 416 3.09 -8.57 14.21
CA THR A 416 2.93 -7.81 15.47
C THR A 416 3.83 -6.58 15.47
N ASN A 417 3.49 -5.58 16.30
CA ASN A 417 4.25 -4.35 16.52
C ASN A 417 4.60 -3.58 15.23
N ASN A 418 3.73 -3.68 14.21
CA ASN A 418 3.90 -3.03 12.92
C ASN A 418 2.50 -2.79 12.29
N ALA A 419 2.48 -2.22 11.09
CA ALA A 419 1.35 -2.21 10.18
C ALA A 419 1.89 -2.13 8.76
N ASN A 420 1.11 -2.56 7.77
CA ASN A 420 1.50 -2.43 6.38
C ASN A 420 0.37 -1.96 5.46
N PHE A 421 0.75 -1.46 4.29
CA PHE A 421 -0.18 -1.18 3.21
C PHE A 421 0.41 -1.60 1.86
N LEU A 422 -0.30 -2.48 1.16
CA LEU A 422 -0.03 -2.84 -0.23
C LEU A 422 -0.84 -1.94 -1.17
N THR A 423 -0.13 -1.11 -1.93
CA THR A 423 -0.72 -0.26 -2.97
C THR A 423 -0.48 -0.87 -4.35
N LEU A 424 -1.55 -1.12 -5.09
CA LEU A 424 -1.50 -1.71 -6.43
C LEU A 424 -2.02 -0.72 -7.48
N PRO A 425 -1.83 -1.00 -8.79
CA PRO A 425 -2.44 -0.19 -9.83
C PRO A 425 -3.95 -0.04 -9.66
N ASP A 426 -4.48 1.10 -10.10
CA ASP A 426 -5.90 1.47 -10.10
C ASP A 426 -6.80 0.30 -10.59
N GLY A 427 -7.92 0.08 -9.89
CA GLY A 427 -8.83 -1.03 -10.16
C GLY A 427 -8.43 -2.37 -9.56
N ILE A 428 -7.35 -2.41 -8.75
CA ILE A 428 -7.00 -3.57 -7.93
C ILE A 428 -6.99 -3.15 -6.45
N PRO A 429 -7.76 -3.84 -5.57
CA PRO A 429 -7.83 -3.48 -4.16
C PRO A 429 -6.46 -3.38 -3.49
N GLY A 430 -6.22 -2.26 -2.83
CA GLY A 430 -5.15 -2.14 -1.84
C GLY A 430 -5.48 -2.95 -0.59
N ARG A 431 -4.46 -3.32 0.17
CA ARG A 431 -4.62 -4.09 1.42
C ARG A 431 -3.89 -3.38 2.55
N MET A 432 -4.61 -3.08 3.62
CA MET A 432 -4.07 -2.51 4.85
C MET A 432 -4.12 -3.57 5.95
N GLN A 433 -2.99 -3.86 6.58
CA GLN A 433 -2.91 -4.82 7.68
C GLN A 433 -2.47 -4.11 8.96
N MET A 434 -3.37 -4.07 9.95
CA MET A 434 -3.13 -3.44 11.24
C MET A 434 -2.87 -4.50 12.29
N TYR A 435 -1.64 -4.59 12.77
CA TYR A 435 -1.24 -5.60 13.75
C TYR A 435 -1.44 -5.16 15.20
N LEU A 436 -1.47 -6.16 16.10
CA LEU A 436 -1.41 -5.91 17.53
C LEU A 436 -0.01 -5.50 17.97
N TRP A 437 0.05 -4.63 18.97
CA TRP A 437 1.29 -4.28 19.65
C TRP A 437 1.37 -5.08 20.95
N SER A 438 2.45 -5.84 21.12
CA SER A 438 2.78 -6.45 22.41
C SER A 438 3.31 -5.39 23.39
N SER A 439 3.01 -5.56 24.68
CA SER A 439 3.45 -4.61 25.73
C SER A 439 4.93 -4.80 26.06
N ASN A 440 5.65 -3.68 26.18
CA ASN A 440 7.04 -3.59 26.63
C ASN A 440 7.20 -3.82 28.16
N GLU A 441 6.55 -4.83 28.72
CA GLU A 441 6.71 -5.14 30.16
C GLU A 441 8.13 -5.66 30.39
N VAL A 442 9.02 -4.74 30.75
CA VAL A 442 10.41 -5.02 31.08
C VAL A 442 10.43 -5.81 32.38
N THR A 443 10.82 -7.08 32.29
CA THR A 443 10.91 -7.97 33.45
C THR A 443 12.27 -8.62 33.50
N GLU A 444 12.73 -9.02 34.67
CA GLU A 444 14.00 -9.73 34.84
C GLU A 444 13.81 -11.18 34.36
N LEU A 445 14.10 -11.44 33.07
CA LEU A 445 13.84 -12.74 32.43
C LEU A 445 15.12 -13.52 32.12
N VAL A 446 16.27 -12.86 32.07
CA VAL A 446 17.54 -13.49 31.74
C VAL A 446 18.41 -13.55 32.98
N HIS A 447 18.78 -14.77 33.37
CA HIS A 447 19.66 -15.05 34.49
C HIS A 447 20.85 -15.89 34.03
N ILE A 448 22.04 -15.52 34.49
CA ILE A 448 23.29 -16.25 34.24
C ILE A 448 23.66 -16.95 35.56
N ASP A 449 23.39 -18.25 35.65
CA ASP A 449 23.59 -19.03 36.87
C ASP A 449 25.07 -19.30 37.18
N ALA A 450 25.92 -19.36 36.14
CA ALA A 450 27.34 -19.63 36.27
C ALA A 450 28.16 -18.95 35.15
N SER A 451 29.04 -18.03 35.54
CA SER A 451 30.06 -17.46 34.65
C SER A 451 31.36 -17.19 35.42
N GLU A 452 32.52 -17.32 34.76
CA GLU A 452 33.81 -16.90 35.31
C GLU A 452 33.86 -15.38 35.55
N SER A 453 33.10 -14.61 34.75
CA SER A 453 32.90 -13.17 34.90
C SER A 453 31.57 -12.73 34.29
N TYR A 454 30.81 -11.90 35.00
CA TYR A 454 29.55 -11.35 34.50
C TYR A 454 29.77 -10.13 33.59
N PRO A 455 28.90 -9.90 32.57
CA PRO A 455 28.91 -8.68 31.79
C PRO A 455 28.57 -7.45 32.65
N SER A 456 28.86 -6.26 32.12
CA SER A 456 28.39 -5.00 32.71
C SER A 456 26.86 -5.00 32.74
N GLY A 457 26.27 -5.19 33.92
CA GLY A 457 24.84 -5.46 34.09
C GLY A 457 24.55 -6.48 35.20
N GLY A 458 25.52 -7.35 35.51
CA GLY A 458 25.43 -8.32 36.60
C GLY A 458 24.96 -9.71 36.15
N PRO A 459 24.52 -10.56 37.08
CA PRO A 459 24.08 -11.93 36.79
C PRO A 459 22.68 -12.00 36.19
N SER A 460 21.99 -10.87 36.08
CA SER A 460 20.63 -10.81 35.56
C SER A 460 20.41 -9.57 34.71
N PHE A 461 19.54 -9.73 33.71
CA PHE A 461 19.22 -8.69 32.74
C PHE A 461 17.72 -8.55 32.64
N THR A 462 17.27 -7.30 32.69
CA THR A 462 15.92 -6.93 32.30
C THR A 462 15.75 -7.20 30.81
N ALA A 463 14.66 -7.85 30.44
CA ALA A 463 14.37 -8.18 29.07
C ALA A 463 12.89 -7.96 28.74
N ILE A 464 12.59 -7.86 27.45
CA ILE A 464 11.24 -7.89 26.92
C ILE A 464 11.10 -9.16 26.08
N PRO A 465 10.08 -10.01 26.33
CA PRO A 465 9.84 -11.18 25.49
C PRO A 465 9.45 -10.77 24.08
N ALA A 466 9.82 -11.59 23.10
CA ALA A 466 9.37 -11.39 21.74
C ALA A 466 7.84 -11.44 21.65
N ALA A 467 7.28 -10.65 20.75
CA ALA A 467 5.85 -10.64 20.42
C ALA A 467 5.41 -11.89 19.64
N PHE A 468 6.38 -12.70 19.20
CA PHE A 468 6.23 -13.88 18.37
C PHE A 468 6.91 -15.08 19.02
N GLY A 469 6.57 -16.28 18.56
CA GLY A 469 7.07 -17.53 19.13
C GLY A 469 6.41 -17.89 20.47
N PRO A 470 6.82 -19.01 21.09
CA PRO A 470 6.25 -19.44 22.35
C PRO A 470 6.60 -18.48 23.49
N ALA A 471 5.60 -18.14 24.29
CA ALA A 471 5.78 -17.36 25.51
C ALA A 471 6.66 -18.12 26.51
N LEU A 472 7.54 -17.39 27.21
CA LEU A 472 8.24 -17.91 28.38
C LEU A 472 7.23 -18.10 29.51
N ASP A 473 7.18 -19.30 30.07
CA ASP A 473 6.44 -19.58 31.30
C ASP A 473 7.39 -19.63 32.52
N GLN A 474 6.85 -19.94 33.69
CA GLN A 474 7.63 -20.01 34.94
C GLN A 474 8.68 -21.14 34.94
N THR A 475 8.63 -22.08 33.99
CA THR A 475 9.67 -23.12 33.86
C THR A 475 10.93 -22.58 33.18
N GLY A 476 10.79 -21.56 32.34
CA GLY A 476 11.88 -20.93 31.60
C GLY A 476 12.59 -21.89 30.62
N VAL A 477 13.69 -21.41 30.03
CA VAL A 477 14.59 -22.26 29.23
C VAL A 477 16.01 -22.06 29.74
N ALA A 478 16.66 -23.18 30.09
CA ALA A 478 18.06 -23.20 30.50
C ALA A 478 18.91 -23.84 29.40
N GLY A 479 20.09 -23.27 29.16
CA GLY A 479 21.05 -23.78 28.19
C GLY A 479 22.37 -23.02 28.26
N GLU A 480 23.40 -23.58 27.63
CA GLU A 480 24.67 -22.89 27.45
C GLU A 480 24.46 -21.64 26.59
N LEU A 481 24.97 -20.49 27.02
CA LEU A 481 24.90 -19.25 26.24
C LEU A 481 26.02 -19.24 25.18
N VAL A 482 25.65 -19.07 23.91
CA VAL A 482 26.61 -19.01 22.79
C VAL A 482 26.35 -17.79 21.92
N ILE A 483 27.39 -17.03 21.59
CA ILE A 483 27.27 -15.95 20.61
C ILE A 483 27.14 -16.56 19.22
N ILE A 484 26.18 -16.08 18.44
CA ILE A 484 26.01 -16.51 17.06
C ILE A 484 27.20 -16.07 16.19
N GLU A 485 27.67 -16.94 15.30
CA GLU A 485 28.57 -16.57 14.20
C GLU A 485 27.78 -16.23 12.93
N THR A 486 28.45 -15.72 11.90
CA THR A 486 27.81 -15.44 10.61
C THR A 486 26.98 -16.62 10.12
N ASN A 487 25.84 -16.35 9.50
CA ASN A 487 25.03 -17.41 8.92
C ASN A 487 25.66 -17.87 7.59
N VAL A 488 25.44 -19.13 7.24
CA VAL A 488 25.91 -19.68 5.95
C VAL A 488 25.30 -18.87 4.80
N ASN A 489 26.10 -18.12 4.04
CA ASN A 489 25.63 -17.23 2.96
C ASN A 489 24.72 -16.05 3.40
N GLY A 490 24.87 -15.57 4.64
CA GLY A 490 24.12 -14.39 5.13
C GLY A 490 24.48 -13.09 4.40
N SER A 491 23.53 -12.14 4.33
CA SER A 491 23.69 -10.85 3.63
C SER A 491 24.18 -9.69 4.52
N SER A 492 24.40 -9.92 5.81
CA SER A 492 24.76 -8.88 6.78
C SER A 492 26.26 -8.59 6.85
N THR A 493 26.59 -7.34 7.21
CA THR A 493 27.97 -6.89 7.48
C THR A 493 28.41 -7.17 8.93
N CYS A 494 27.50 -7.66 9.78
CA CYS A 494 27.72 -7.91 11.20
C CYS A 494 27.67 -9.42 11.48
N ASN A 495 28.76 -9.94 12.05
CA ASN A 495 28.92 -11.39 12.26
C ASN A 495 27.93 -11.94 13.28
N SER A 496 27.73 -11.24 14.39
CA SER A 496 26.84 -11.62 15.49
C SER A 496 25.38 -11.22 15.26
N CYS A 497 25.06 -10.62 14.11
CA CYS A 497 23.70 -10.16 13.85
C CYS A 497 22.75 -11.26 13.37
N GLY A 498 23.24 -12.49 13.11
CA GLY A 498 22.38 -13.65 12.88
C GLY A 498 21.48 -13.55 11.63
N CYS A 499 21.82 -12.68 10.68
CA CYS A 499 20.96 -12.38 9.53
C CYS A 499 20.96 -13.47 8.46
N GLY A 500 19.82 -13.66 7.81
CA GLY A 500 19.70 -14.60 6.71
C GLY A 500 20.02 -13.99 5.35
N THR A 501 19.21 -14.29 4.33
CA THR A 501 19.39 -13.75 2.98
C THR A 501 18.88 -12.31 2.83
N GLY A 502 18.29 -11.75 3.90
CA GLY A 502 17.32 -10.66 3.85
C GLY A 502 15.95 -11.16 3.36
N GLN A 503 14.88 -10.47 3.77
CA GLN A 503 13.46 -10.73 3.44
C GLN A 503 12.74 -11.79 4.30
N GLY A 504 12.90 -11.76 5.62
CA GLY A 504 12.23 -12.65 6.57
C GLY A 504 12.84 -14.05 6.67
N VAL A 505 13.64 -14.47 5.69
CA VAL A 505 14.24 -15.81 5.64
C VAL A 505 15.49 -15.92 6.52
N GLY A 506 15.36 -16.56 7.69
CA GLY A 506 16.50 -16.94 8.53
C GLY A 506 17.37 -18.04 7.93
N LEU A 507 18.67 -18.03 8.24
CA LEU A 507 19.65 -19.06 7.86
C LEU A 507 20.31 -19.67 9.10
N PRO A 508 20.72 -20.95 9.09
CA PRO A 508 21.42 -21.51 10.24
C PRO A 508 22.80 -20.83 10.46
N PRO A 509 23.23 -20.66 11.72
CA PRO A 509 24.56 -20.12 12.06
C PRO A 509 25.69 -21.03 11.57
N ASN A 510 26.89 -20.46 11.37
CA ASN A 510 28.10 -21.23 11.04
C ASN A 510 28.70 -22.00 12.23
N ASN A 511 28.27 -21.72 13.46
CA ASN A 511 28.72 -22.38 14.67
C ASN A 511 27.65 -23.31 15.28
N ASP A 512 28.08 -24.19 16.19
CA ASP A 512 27.20 -25.15 16.85
C ASP A 512 26.34 -24.50 17.94
N VAL A 513 25.05 -24.36 17.62
CA VAL A 513 24.01 -23.79 18.48
C VAL A 513 22.97 -24.82 18.95
N LEU A 514 23.19 -26.11 18.67
CA LEU A 514 22.19 -27.16 18.96
C LEU A 514 21.92 -27.26 20.46
N GLY A 515 20.67 -27.02 20.87
CA GLY A 515 20.23 -27.07 22.27
C GLY A 515 20.72 -25.92 23.15
N LYS A 516 21.36 -24.90 22.57
CA LYS A 516 21.94 -23.76 23.29
C LYS A 516 21.01 -22.55 23.30
N ILE A 517 21.28 -21.58 24.19
CA ILE A 517 20.67 -20.24 24.15
C ILE A 517 21.57 -19.36 23.31
N VAL A 518 21.04 -18.85 22.19
CA VAL A 518 21.84 -18.11 21.22
C VAL A 518 21.77 -16.61 21.50
N LEU A 519 22.92 -15.97 21.68
CA LEU A 519 23.05 -14.52 21.83
C LEU A 519 23.30 -13.88 20.46
N ILE A 520 22.45 -12.93 20.08
CA ILE A 520 22.42 -12.31 18.76
C ILE A 520 22.43 -10.79 18.93
N ASP A 521 23.28 -10.08 18.20
CA ASP A 521 23.25 -8.62 18.20
C ASP A 521 22.09 -8.08 17.36
N ARG A 522 21.51 -6.97 17.83
CA ARG A 522 20.64 -6.14 16.98
C ARG A 522 21.45 -5.63 15.77
N GLY A 523 20.80 -5.57 14.61
CA GLY A 523 21.40 -5.16 13.35
C GLY A 523 20.36 -5.01 12.25
N ASP A 524 20.82 -4.98 11.00
CA ASP A 524 20.03 -4.50 9.85
C ASP A 524 18.95 -5.47 9.31
N CYS A 525 18.79 -6.63 9.92
CA CYS A 525 17.79 -7.64 9.53
C CYS A 525 16.70 -7.79 10.58
N SER A 526 15.54 -8.30 10.16
CA SER A 526 14.38 -8.44 11.04
C SER A 526 14.65 -9.38 12.22
N PHE A 527 13.93 -9.19 13.33
CA PHE A 527 14.05 -10.07 14.50
C PHE A 527 13.62 -11.50 14.16
N ILE A 528 12.59 -11.66 13.32
CA ILE A 528 12.12 -12.97 12.84
C ILE A 528 13.25 -13.72 12.10
N GLU A 529 13.98 -13.06 11.19
CA GLU A 529 15.12 -13.67 10.50
C GLU A 529 16.16 -14.24 11.47
N LYS A 530 16.50 -13.44 12.49
CA LYS A 530 17.49 -13.79 13.51
C LYS A 530 17.07 -15.04 14.27
N ILE A 531 15.85 -15.02 14.80
CA ILE A 531 15.35 -16.12 15.65
C ILE A 531 15.10 -17.37 14.81
N MET A 532 14.57 -17.22 13.58
CA MET A 532 14.42 -18.33 12.64
C MET A 532 15.78 -18.96 12.30
N GLY A 533 16.82 -18.15 12.13
CA GLY A 533 18.17 -18.66 11.91
C GLY A 533 18.67 -19.52 13.06
N ALA A 534 18.56 -19.02 14.30
CA ALA A 534 18.91 -19.78 15.50
C ALA A 534 18.09 -21.08 15.62
N GLN A 535 16.78 -21.02 15.35
CA GLN A 535 15.89 -22.18 15.33
C GLN A 535 16.32 -23.23 14.31
N LEU A 536 16.67 -22.82 13.08
CA LEU A 536 17.16 -23.74 12.04
C LEU A 536 18.50 -24.38 12.42
N GLY A 537 19.32 -23.68 13.21
CA GLY A 537 20.52 -24.23 13.82
C GLY A 537 20.26 -25.21 14.98
N GLY A 538 19.00 -25.32 15.44
CA GLY A 538 18.59 -26.20 16.54
C GLY A 538 18.71 -25.57 17.93
N ALA A 539 18.74 -24.24 18.04
CA ALA A 539 18.76 -23.53 19.32
C ALA A 539 17.56 -23.92 20.20
N ALA A 540 17.74 -23.86 21.52
CA ALA A 540 16.67 -24.04 22.50
C ALA A 540 15.92 -22.72 22.80
N GLY A 541 16.58 -21.58 22.56
CA GLY A 541 16.04 -20.24 22.75
C GLY A 541 17.04 -19.19 22.25
N ALA A 542 16.62 -17.93 22.20
CA ALA A 542 17.47 -16.85 21.70
C ALA A 542 17.32 -15.56 22.52
N ILE A 543 18.43 -14.85 22.68
CA ILE A 543 18.51 -13.54 23.32
C ILE A 543 19.06 -12.56 22.28
N VAL A 544 18.29 -11.53 21.96
CA VAL A 544 18.78 -10.44 21.11
C VAL A 544 19.27 -9.30 22.00
N VAL A 545 20.48 -8.82 21.75
CA VAL A 545 21.07 -7.71 22.51
C VAL A 545 20.74 -6.41 21.79
N ASN A 546 20.07 -5.48 22.47
CA ASN A 546 20.00 -4.12 21.99
C ASN A 546 21.35 -3.43 22.21
N ASN A 547 22.19 -3.44 21.19
CA ASN A 547 23.55 -2.91 21.23
C ASN A 547 23.63 -1.40 20.93
N ASN A 548 22.50 -0.69 20.84
CA ASN A 548 22.45 0.76 20.70
C ASN A 548 22.76 1.46 22.04
N PRO A 549 23.84 2.26 22.14
CA PRO A 549 24.22 2.88 23.40
C PRO A 549 23.14 3.81 23.98
N GLY A 550 22.69 3.52 25.20
CA GLY A 550 21.70 4.33 25.92
C GLY A 550 20.23 3.96 25.65
N GLU A 551 19.97 2.95 24.82
CA GLU A 551 18.65 2.39 24.59
C GLU A 551 18.45 1.13 25.44
N GLY A 552 17.30 0.99 26.11
CA GLY A 552 16.91 -0.25 26.79
C GLY A 552 16.33 -1.29 25.82
N PRO A 553 15.94 -2.48 26.29
CA PRO A 553 15.29 -3.47 25.43
C PRO A 553 13.98 -2.91 24.84
N ILE A 554 13.65 -3.36 23.63
CA ILE A 554 12.38 -3.07 22.94
C ILE A 554 11.64 -4.38 22.67
N ALA A 555 10.31 -4.36 22.59
CA ALA A 555 9.56 -5.53 22.14
C ALA A 555 9.99 -5.89 20.71
N MET A 556 10.48 -7.12 20.54
CA MET A 556 10.78 -7.66 19.23
C MET A 556 9.47 -8.07 18.56
N GLY A 557 9.06 -7.33 17.55
CA GLY A 557 8.02 -7.72 16.61
C GLY A 557 8.57 -8.09 15.24
N GLY A 558 7.70 -8.52 14.34
CA GLY A 558 8.05 -8.85 12.97
C GLY A 558 6.95 -9.64 12.30
N ASP A 559 7.06 -9.77 10.99
CA ASP A 559 6.16 -10.53 10.14
C ASP A 559 6.59 -12.00 10.06
N GLU A 560 5.64 -12.92 10.28
CA GLU A 560 5.91 -14.34 10.20
C GLU A 560 5.97 -14.77 8.72
N THR A 561 7.17 -14.71 8.12
CA THR A 561 7.37 -15.21 6.74
C THR A 561 7.29 -16.74 6.67
N GLY A 562 6.07 -17.27 6.65
CA GLY A 562 5.73 -18.64 6.22
C GLY A 562 6.29 -19.82 7.04
N ALA A 563 7.08 -19.58 8.08
CA ALA A 563 7.57 -20.59 9.01
C ALA A 563 7.38 -20.10 10.45
N ALA A 564 6.68 -20.90 11.26
CA ALA A 564 6.40 -20.57 12.65
C ALA A 564 7.70 -20.53 13.48
N ILE A 565 7.84 -19.51 14.34
CA ILE A 565 8.85 -19.48 15.39
C ILE A 565 8.38 -20.39 16.54
N LEU A 566 9.22 -21.34 16.92
CA LEU A 566 8.95 -22.42 17.87
C LEU A 566 9.90 -22.40 19.08
N ILE A 567 10.85 -21.45 19.11
CA ILE A 567 11.76 -21.24 20.24
C ILE A 567 11.41 -19.92 20.92
N PRO A 568 11.47 -19.85 22.27
CA PRO A 568 11.24 -18.60 22.97
C PRO A 568 12.41 -17.65 22.73
N SER A 569 12.11 -16.35 22.70
CA SER A 569 13.13 -15.32 22.56
C SER A 569 12.81 -14.07 23.35
N VAL A 570 13.87 -13.36 23.75
CA VAL A 570 13.80 -12.11 24.52
C VAL A 570 14.82 -11.11 24.00
N MET A 571 14.58 -9.82 24.22
CA MET A 571 15.59 -8.78 24.01
C MET A 571 16.09 -8.23 25.33
N VAL A 572 17.41 -8.10 25.47
CA VAL A 572 18.09 -7.46 26.62
C VAL A 572 18.65 -6.10 26.25
#